data_AF-A0A1X7M5V0-F1
#
_entry.id   AF-A0A1X7M5V0-F1
#
_cell.length_a   1.000
_cell.length_b   1.000
_cell.length_c   1.000
_cell.angle_alpha   90.00
_cell.angle_beta   90.00
_cell.angle_gamma   90.00
#
_symmetry.space_group_name_H-M   'P 1'
#
loop_
_entity.id
_entity.type
_entity.pdbx_description
1 polymer ?
#
loop_
_entity_poly.entity_id
_entity_poly.type
_entity_poly.pdbx_seq_one_letter_code
_entity_poly.pdbx_strand_id
1 'polypeptide(L)'
;ALLASAVNGVRVFAQHLGIRLRAASGKVQIEAQGDDVEVIAQRVVNIISRSDSINLMASREIVFHAGSTKVVIDAQGYRVYTDGEHRVHAGSHQTDRPAAHPVSLPVTPEKPGKLAAHHVLIEHDTGFALSNQPYRITLDDGQVIQGVTNALGETSLVTSNMLAFATVELFAASEPDKVIALGKGAVIRETDQPFAGDVPNAEKRSTRIAGKNVSTPNQGATTEDRPPEFVSCDPMNFGLRFYHFINGATEVDAPAGMSMRKDVEYPVTKAYTAAIKAALRGIDWAGVTLPLTSSSTDLIQNAVKQQLEDALGSGPFGLRQDYPAIPGSDVAMPDIMIVNPSRAQQYNLRQDVSAAFIGKYWVIAVNDSEIARIVELKGQRGLLDDRIRAFADTLYHESRHCQQYFWMFSLLQHFPDDYKDMPNIQTVYSSTMFRSAFTAAGKTPLPDDPRVHIGLHRMLVFHYYWLISYMQDKPGWEYVRRDIPLAEKKVCDLLKIFPETAQKMAQFETGYRSQLHEEDAYACAEVVQAYWQNPGNPLVRNPGTCTAQYADALRTVGARI
;
A
#
# COMPACT_ATOMS: atom_id res chain seq x y z
N ALA A 1 33.91 -15.41 24.05
CA ALA A 1 33.24 -14.18 23.58
C ALA A 1 31.85 -14.13 24.19
N LEU A 2 31.32 -12.95 24.52
CA LEU A 2 29.93 -12.78 24.95
C LEU A 2 29.13 -12.29 23.74
N LEU A 3 28.14 -13.08 23.32
CA LEU A 3 27.15 -12.70 22.31
C LEU A 3 25.78 -12.86 22.97
N ALA A 4 24.93 -11.83 22.86
CA ALA A 4 23.58 -11.84 23.42
C ALA A 4 22.59 -11.34 22.36
N SER A 5 21.57 -12.14 22.08
CA SER A 5 20.44 -11.79 21.22
C SER A 5 19.15 -12.06 22.00
N ALA A 6 18.21 -11.12 21.97
CA ALA A 6 16.96 -11.21 22.72
C ALA A 6 15.81 -10.65 21.86
N VAL A 7 14.71 -11.40 21.76
CA VAL A 7 13.57 -11.05 20.89
C VAL A 7 12.81 -9.82 21.37
N ASN A 8 12.61 -9.68 22.69
CA ASN A 8 11.79 -8.60 23.26
C ASN A 8 12.59 -7.45 23.85
N GLY A 9 13.87 -7.66 24.19
CA GLY A 9 14.72 -6.61 24.72
C GLY A 9 15.74 -7.07 25.76
N VAL A 10 16.66 -6.16 26.08
CA VAL A 10 17.72 -6.34 27.07
C VAL A 10 17.64 -5.20 28.08
N ARG A 11 17.61 -5.52 29.37
CA ARG A 11 17.60 -4.53 30.46
C ARG A 11 18.80 -4.77 31.36
N VAL A 12 19.64 -3.74 31.52
CA VAL A 12 20.82 -3.80 32.40
C VAL A 12 20.66 -2.74 33.49
N PHE A 13 20.72 -3.16 34.74
CA PHE A 13 20.58 -2.30 35.91
C PHE A 13 21.70 -2.54 36.91
N ALA A 14 22.27 -1.47 37.45
CA ALA A 14 23.30 -1.53 38.48
C ALA A 14 22.95 -0.56 39.62
N GLN A 15 22.81 -1.09 40.83
CA GLN A 15 22.33 -0.31 41.98
C GLN A 15 23.41 0.56 42.65
N HIS A 16 24.66 0.09 42.70
CA HIS A 16 25.70 0.72 43.54
C HIS A 16 26.95 1.18 42.77
N LEU A 17 27.46 0.36 41.86
CA LEU A 17 28.74 0.60 41.19
C LEU A 17 28.62 1.16 39.77
N GLY A 18 27.39 1.33 39.30
CA GLY A 18 27.07 1.79 37.94
C GLY A 18 27.43 0.77 36.85
N ILE A 19 27.35 1.22 35.60
CA ILE A 19 27.67 0.43 34.41
C ILE A 19 28.94 1.01 33.76
N ARG A 20 29.88 0.15 33.37
CA ARG A 20 31.07 0.53 32.60
C ARG A 20 31.16 -0.36 31.36
N LEU A 21 31.02 0.25 30.19
CA LEU A 21 31.23 -0.39 28.89
C LEU A 21 32.58 0.10 28.33
N ARG A 22 33.51 -0.81 28.06
CA ARG A 22 34.85 -0.49 27.56
C ARG A 22 35.29 -1.50 26.51
N ALA A 23 35.79 -1.02 25.39
CA ALA A 23 36.54 -1.79 24.41
C ALA A 23 38.01 -1.35 24.49
N ALA A 24 38.94 -2.29 24.68
CA ALA A 24 40.38 -2.00 24.71
C ALA A 24 40.92 -1.64 23.32
N SER A 25 40.34 -2.25 22.29
CA SER A 25 40.54 -1.99 20.87
C SER A 25 39.24 -2.29 20.14
N GLY A 26 39.01 -1.64 19.00
CA GLY A 26 37.76 -1.79 18.24
C GLY A 26 36.68 -0.77 18.62
N LYS A 27 35.71 -0.59 17.73
CA LYS A 27 34.64 0.41 17.83
C LYS A 27 33.62 0.02 18.90
N VAL A 28 33.16 1.01 19.68
CA VAL A 28 31.90 0.90 20.45
C VAL A 28 30.81 1.56 19.62
N GLN A 29 29.78 0.79 19.27
CA GLN A 29 28.65 1.25 18.45
C GLN A 29 27.36 1.03 19.23
N ILE A 30 26.52 2.08 19.27
CA ILE A 30 25.21 2.09 19.94
C ILE A 30 24.22 2.63 18.91
N GLU A 31 23.20 1.85 18.58
CA GLU A 31 22.22 2.17 17.55
C GLU A 31 20.83 1.77 18.02
N ALA A 32 19.83 2.60 17.74
CA ALA A 32 18.43 2.23 17.75
C ALA A 32 17.92 2.35 16.30
N GLN A 33 17.69 1.21 15.65
CA GLN A 33 17.44 1.16 14.20
C GLN A 33 16.00 1.53 13.81
N GLY A 34 15.09 1.59 14.77
CA GLY A 34 13.69 1.96 14.56
C GLY A 34 13.07 2.72 15.73
N ASP A 35 13.89 3.26 16.62
CA ASP A 35 13.44 3.98 17.82
C ASP A 35 14.53 4.99 18.26
N ASP A 36 14.29 5.69 19.37
CA ASP A 36 15.18 6.72 19.90
C ASP A 36 16.36 6.15 20.72
N VAL A 37 17.48 6.89 20.76
CA VAL A 37 18.55 6.68 21.74
C VAL A 37 18.49 7.83 22.77
N GLU A 38 18.13 7.49 24.01
CA GLU A 38 18.10 8.46 25.11
C GLU A 38 19.29 8.27 26.07
N VAL A 39 20.06 9.33 26.30
CA VAL A 39 21.19 9.34 27.25
C VAL A 39 20.94 10.39 28.33
N ILE A 40 20.34 9.97 29.45
CA ILE A 40 20.02 10.84 30.57
C ILE A 40 20.99 10.61 31.73
N ALA A 41 21.48 11.70 32.32
CA ALA A 41 22.22 11.65 33.59
C ALA A 41 21.72 12.73 34.55
N GLN A 42 21.51 12.38 35.82
CA GLN A 42 21.13 13.34 36.87
C GLN A 42 22.18 14.44 37.10
N ARG A 43 23.44 14.16 36.76
CA ARG A 43 24.56 15.08 36.97
C ARG A 43 25.12 15.58 35.65
N VAL A 44 26.12 14.90 35.11
CA VAL A 44 26.88 15.38 33.95
C VAL A 44 26.94 14.27 32.91
N VAL A 45 26.66 14.63 31.65
CA VAL A 45 26.99 13.83 30.47
C VAL A 45 28.26 14.42 29.87
N ASN A 46 29.33 13.62 29.79
CA ASN A 46 30.59 14.02 29.16
C ASN A 46 30.77 13.23 27.86
N ILE A 47 30.78 13.93 26.73
CA ILE A 47 31.14 13.37 25.42
C ILE A 47 32.52 13.92 25.08
N ILE A 48 33.53 13.05 25.05
CA ILE A 48 34.94 13.46 24.91
C ILE A 48 35.62 12.57 23.88
N SER A 49 36.14 13.19 22.82
CA SER A 49 37.15 12.59 21.94
C SER A 49 38.53 13.08 22.39
N ARG A 50 39.45 12.16 22.68
CA ARG A 50 40.77 12.52 23.23
C ARG A 50 41.82 12.83 22.17
N SER A 51 41.66 12.26 20.98
CA SER A 51 42.67 12.31 19.92
C SER A 51 42.13 12.81 18.59
N ASP A 52 40.82 13.03 18.50
CA ASP A 52 40.14 13.29 17.24
C ASP A 52 38.88 14.15 17.45
N SER A 53 37.88 14.08 16.56
CA SER A 53 36.67 14.91 16.60
C SER A 53 35.47 14.31 17.35
N ILE A 54 34.49 15.18 17.65
CA ILE A 54 33.11 14.81 18.00
C ILE A 54 32.24 15.30 16.84
N ASN A 55 31.56 14.39 16.15
CA ASN A 55 30.68 14.74 15.03
C ASN A 55 29.23 14.56 15.45
N LEU A 56 28.44 15.63 15.32
CA LEU A 56 26.99 15.63 15.56
C LEU A 56 26.31 15.95 14.24
N MET A 57 25.48 15.02 13.76
CA MET A 57 24.82 15.10 12.46
C MET A 57 23.35 14.72 12.62
N ALA A 58 22.46 15.46 11.96
CA ALA A 58 21.03 15.20 11.97
C ALA A 58 20.43 15.55 10.61
N SER A 59 19.48 14.76 10.13
CA SER A 59 18.77 15.01 8.87
C SER A 59 17.74 16.13 8.97
N ARG A 60 17.35 16.52 10.19
CA ARG A 60 16.34 17.56 10.45
C ARG A 60 16.92 18.75 11.20
N GLU A 61 17.32 18.56 12.45
CA GLU A 61 17.86 19.64 13.28
C GLU A 61 18.78 19.12 14.39
N ILE A 62 19.70 19.97 14.84
CA ILE A 62 20.48 19.80 16.08
C ILE A 62 20.10 20.95 17.02
N VAL A 63 19.70 20.62 18.24
CA VAL A 63 19.23 21.60 19.23
C VAL A 63 20.03 21.47 20.53
N PHE A 64 20.66 22.56 20.96
CA PHE A 64 21.31 22.64 22.27
C PHE A 64 20.49 23.52 23.21
N HIS A 65 20.09 22.96 24.35
CA HIS A 65 19.36 23.66 25.41
C HIS A 65 20.20 23.77 26.68
N ALA A 66 20.27 24.98 27.25
CA ALA A 66 20.87 25.22 28.56
C ALA A 66 20.19 26.41 29.25
N GLY A 67 19.44 26.16 30.33
CA GLY A 67 18.63 27.20 30.99
C GLY A 67 17.62 27.82 30.02
N SER A 68 17.58 29.17 29.96
CA SER A 68 16.76 29.93 28.99
C SER A 68 17.43 30.12 27.62
N THR A 69 18.58 29.48 27.37
CA THR A 69 19.29 29.58 26.07
C THR A 69 19.02 28.35 25.21
N LYS A 70 18.73 28.59 23.92
CA LYS A 70 18.53 27.58 22.87
C LYS A 70 19.38 27.93 21.65
N VAL A 71 20.16 26.98 21.15
CA VAL A 71 20.85 27.07 19.86
C VAL A 71 20.25 26.03 18.91
N VAL A 72 19.86 26.45 17.71
CA VAL A 72 19.25 25.60 16.67
C VAL A 72 20.13 25.64 15.42
N ILE A 73 20.43 24.46 14.89
CA ILE A 73 21.10 24.26 13.60
C ILE A 73 20.18 23.40 12.73
N ASP A 74 19.66 23.96 11.65
CA ASP A 74 18.77 23.28 10.70
C ASP A 74 18.85 23.90 9.29
N ALA A 75 17.93 23.53 8.40
CA ALA A 75 17.87 24.04 7.03
C ALA A 75 17.70 25.58 6.93
N GLN A 76 17.28 26.25 8.01
CA GLN A 76 17.16 27.72 8.06
C GLN A 76 18.46 28.40 8.54
N GLY A 77 19.48 27.62 8.91
CA GLY A 77 20.79 28.09 9.33
C GLY A 77 21.05 27.97 10.84
N TYR A 78 21.91 28.85 11.36
CA TYR A 78 22.31 28.91 12.77
C TYR A 78 21.53 30.00 13.50
N ARG A 79 20.74 29.62 14.51
CA ARG A 79 19.90 30.54 15.30
C ARG A 79 20.13 30.38 16.79
N VAL A 80 20.24 31.50 17.50
CA VAL A 80 20.43 31.56 18.96
C VAL A 80 19.29 32.35 19.57
N TYR A 81 18.64 31.75 20.57
CA TYR A 81 17.61 32.38 21.41
C TYR A 81 18.13 32.40 22.84
N THR A 82 18.20 33.57 23.48
CA THR A 82 18.64 33.70 24.87
C THR A 82 18.03 34.94 25.52
N ASP A 83 17.57 34.81 26.76
CA ASP A 83 17.14 35.94 27.61
C ASP A 83 18.32 36.62 28.31
N GLY A 84 19.51 36.02 28.22
CA GLY A 84 20.77 36.55 28.74
C GLY A 84 21.56 37.31 27.65
N GLU A 85 22.83 37.59 27.94
CA GLU A 85 23.71 38.23 26.97
C GLU A 85 24.35 37.21 26.02
N HIS A 86 24.25 37.45 24.71
CA HIS A 86 25.04 36.75 23.71
C HIS A 86 26.39 37.46 23.49
N ARG A 87 27.40 37.08 24.29
CA ARG A 87 28.74 37.68 24.22
C ARG A 87 29.68 36.82 23.36
N VAL A 88 30.26 37.45 22.33
CA VAL A 88 31.25 36.81 21.44
C VAL A 88 32.59 37.54 21.58
N HIS A 89 33.59 36.84 22.11
CA HIS A 89 34.98 37.33 22.14
C HIS A 89 35.72 36.82 20.90
N ALA A 90 35.90 37.69 19.90
CA ALA A 90 36.55 37.32 18.64
C ALA A 90 37.60 38.34 18.19
N GLY A 91 38.71 37.85 17.63
CA GLY A 91 39.72 38.70 16.97
C GLY A 91 39.26 39.28 15.63
N SER A 92 38.20 38.70 15.03
CA SER A 92 37.50 39.18 13.84
C SER A 92 36.11 38.52 13.79
N HIS A 93 35.11 39.24 13.29
CA HIS A 93 33.79 38.70 12.97
C HIS A 93 33.36 39.25 11.61
N GLN A 94 33.24 38.38 10.60
CA GLN A 94 32.84 38.75 9.25
C GLN A 94 31.56 38.03 8.86
N THR A 95 30.74 38.69 8.07
CA THR A 95 29.57 38.09 7.41
C THR A 95 29.84 38.11 5.91
N ASP A 96 29.83 36.95 5.26
CA ASP A 96 29.97 36.81 3.82
C ASP A 96 28.62 36.40 3.20
N ARG A 97 28.54 36.39 1.86
CA ARG A 97 27.40 35.83 1.14
C ARG A 97 27.27 34.33 1.47
N PRO A 98 26.05 33.77 1.39
CA PRO A 98 25.88 32.32 1.52
C PRO A 98 26.81 31.58 0.56
N ALA A 99 27.60 30.66 1.11
CA ALA A 99 28.44 29.74 0.35
C ALA A 99 27.88 28.33 0.50
N ALA A 100 27.69 27.63 -0.61
CA ALA A 100 27.35 26.21 -0.58
C ALA A 100 28.54 25.42 -0.01
N HIS A 101 28.25 24.29 0.65
CA HIS A 101 29.30 23.36 1.05
C HIS A 101 30.10 22.93 -0.20
N PRO A 102 31.45 22.95 -0.17
CA PRO A 102 32.24 22.44 -1.28
C PRO A 102 31.89 20.96 -1.48
N VAL A 103 31.36 20.62 -2.66
CA VAL A 103 31.15 19.22 -3.03
C VAL A 103 32.52 18.56 -3.06
N SER A 104 32.80 17.71 -2.06
CA SER A 104 33.95 16.81 -2.09
C SER A 104 33.89 16.03 -3.41
N LEU A 105 35.05 15.84 -4.05
CA LEU A 105 35.26 15.16 -5.35
C LEU A 105 34.07 14.28 -5.78
N PRO A 106 33.46 14.55 -6.95
CA PRO A 106 32.28 13.80 -7.40
C PRO A 106 32.59 12.30 -7.41
N VAL A 107 31.75 11.52 -6.74
CA VAL A 107 31.83 10.07 -6.76
C VAL A 107 31.54 9.60 -8.17
N THR A 108 32.39 8.73 -8.70
CA THR A 108 32.17 8.07 -10.00
C THR A 108 32.28 6.55 -9.82
N PRO A 109 31.77 5.75 -10.76
CA PRO A 109 31.93 4.29 -10.71
C PRO A 109 33.40 3.84 -10.59
N GLU A 110 34.33 4.60 -11.17
CA GLU A 110 35.78 4.31 -11.13
C GLU A 110 36.46 4.81 -9.84
N LYS A 111 35.80 5.70 -9.09
CA LYS A 111 36.25 6.27 -7.81
C LYS A 111 35.08 6.28 -6.83
N PRO A 112 34.68 5.10 -6.31
CA PRO A 112 33.58 5.01 -5.36
C PRO A 112 33.89 5.82 -4.10
N GLY A 113 32.84 6.38 -3.49
CA GLY A 113 32.95 7.14 -2.26
C GLY A 113 33.43 6.28 -1.09
N LYS A 114 33.96 6.91 -0.04
CA LYS A 114 34.43 6.20 1.16
C LYS A 114 33.31 5.50 1.93
N LEU A 115 32.11 6.06 1.92
CA LEU A 115 30.92 5.51 2.57
C LEU A 115 29.99 4.86 1.54
N ALA A 116 29.21 3.88 1.98
CA ALA A 116 28.26 3.17 1.16
C ALA A 116 26.97 2.81 1.90
N ALA A 117 25.88 2.69 1.13
CA ALA A 117 24.62 2.10 1.54
C ALA A 117 24.06 1.24 0.40
N HIS A 118 23.36 0.16 0.74
CA HIS A 118 22.70 -0.69 -0.23
C HIS A 118 21.26 -0.94 0.24
N HIS A 119 20.33 -0.28 -0.44
CA HIS A 119 18.92 -0.35 -0.08
C HIS A 119 18.27 -1.57 -0.71
N VAL A 120 17.36 -2.20 0.02
CA VAL A 120 16.57 -3.36 -0.45
C VAL A 120 15.09 -3.03 -0.35
N LEU A 121 14.42 -3.02 -1.50
CA LEU A 121 13.01 -2.68 -1.62
C LEU A 121 12.15 -3.92 -1.34
N ILE A 122 11.25 -3.83 -0.37
CA ILE A 122 10.34 -4.91 0.02
C ILE A 122 8.88 -4.44 0.02
N GLU A 123 7.98 -5.38 -0.20
CA GLU A 123 6.55 -5.18 0.02
C GLU A 123 6.25 -5.12 1.53
N HIS A 124 5.38 -4.22 1.97
CA HIS A 124 5.13 -3.95 3.39
C HIS A 124 4.59 -5.13 4.20
N ASP A 125 3.52 -5.76 3.72
CA ASP A 125 2.79 -6.74 4.52
C ASP A 125 3.53 -8.08 4.54
N THR A 126 3.98 -8.52 3.37
CA THR A 126 4.62 -9.83 3.20
C THR A 126 6.13 -9.75 3.31
N GLY A 127 6.78 -8.59 3.17
CA GLY A 127 8.24 -8.50 3.15
C GLY A 127 8.89 -9.15 1.93
N PHE A 128 8.12 -9.53 0.90
CA PHE A 128 8.68 -10.07 -0.35
C PHE A 128 9.49 -9.00 -1.08
N ALA A 129 10.62 -9.40 -1.65
CA ALA A 129 11.47 -8.52 -2.42
C ALA A 129 10.74 -7.98 -3.67
N LEU A 130 10.89 -6.68 -3.91
CA LEU A 130 10.35 -6.01 -5.08
C LEU A 130 11.36 -6.05 -6.21
N SER A 131 11.37 -7.13 -6.98
CA SER A 131 12.21 -7.27 -8.17
C SER A 131 11.76 -6.36 -9.31
N ASN A 132 12.66 -5.92 -10.19
CA ASN A 132 12.34 -5.10 -11.36
C ASN A 132 11.57 -3.82 -11.03
N GLN A 133 11.78 -3.26 -9.84
CA GLN A 133 11.12 -2.07 -9.34
C GLN A 133 11.95 -0.83 -9.73
N PRO A 134 11.43 0.09 -10.57
CA PRO A 134 12.14 1.32 -10.88
C PRO A 134 12.20 2.25 -9.66
N TYR A 135 13.35 2.92 -9.48
CA TYR A 135 13.59 3.80 -8.34
C TYR A 135 14.54 4.97 -8.68
N ARG A 136 14.54 5.99 -7.81
CA ARG A 136 15.50 7.10 -7.78
C ARG A 136 15.96 7.34 -6.35
N ILE A 137 17.26 7.45 -6.14
CA ILE A 137 17.88 7.83 -4.88
C ILE A 137 18.47 9.23 -5.03
N THR A 138 18.07 10.15 -4.17
CA THR A 138 18.60 11.52 -4.12
C THR A 138 19.32 11.71 -2.78
N LEU A 139 20.60 12.02 -2.82
CA LEU A 139 21.40 12.36 -1.64
C LEU A 139 21.30 13.86 -1.33
N ASP A 140 21.47 14.23 -0.07
CA ASP A 140 21.51 15.64 0.37
C ASP A 140 22.77 16.40 -0.09
N ASP A 141 23.79 15.69 -0.58
CA ASP A 141 24.93 16.26 -1.32
C ASP A 141 24.61 16.59 -2.80
N GLY A 142 23.40 16.26 -3.26
CA GLY A 142 22.90 16.53 -4.61
C GLY A 142 23.09 15.39 -5.61
N GLN A 143 23.72 14.28 -5.22
CA GLN A 143 23.85 13.11 -6.10
C GLN A 143 22.48 12.45 -6.37
N VAL A 144 22.21 12.10 -7.63
CA VAL A 144 21.01 11.38 -8.04
C VAL A 144 21.40 10.07 -8.71
N ILE A 145 20.83 8.96 -8.23
CA ILE A 145 21.07 7.60 -8.72
C ILE A 145 19.73 7.01 -9.14
N GLN A 146 19.60 6.59 -10.39
CA GLN A 146 18.39 5.96 -10.92
C GLN A 146 18.68 4.54 -11.36
N GLY A 147 17.71 3.65 -11.20
CA GLY A 147 17.87 2.27 -11.61
C GLY A 147 16.61 1.43 -11.46
N VAL A 148 16.79 0.14 -11.63
CA VAL A 148 15.77 -0.90 -11.46
C VAL A 148 16.36 -1.95 -10.53
N THR A 149 15.59 -2.41 -9.55
CA THR A 149 16.08 -3.42 -8.61
C THR A 149 16.33 -4.77 -9.26
N ASN A 150 17.26 -5.54 -8.69
CA ASN A 150 17.50 -6.92 -9.10
C ASN A 150 16.43 -7.89 -8.55
N ALA A 151 16.59 -9.20 -8.78
CA ALA A 151 15.65 -10.23 -8.33
C ALA A 151 15.47 -10.31 -6.79
N LEU A 152 16.43 -9.77 -6.02
CA LEU A 152 16.40 -9.70 -4.55
C LEU A 152 15.85 -8.37 -4.02
N GLY A 153 15.39 -7.47 -4.91
CA GLY A 153 14.92 -6.14 -4.54
C GLY A 153 16.04 -5.17 -4.22
N GLU A 154 17.30 -5.53 -4.49
CA GLU A 154 18.45 -4.69 -4.19
C GLU A 154 18.58 -3.57 -5.23
N THR A 155 18.85 -2.36 -4.74
CA THR A 155 19.16 -1.17 -5.55
C THR A 155 20.61 -1.22 -6.05
N SER A 156 21.11 -0.17 -6.71
CA SER A 156 22.54 -0.05 -6.98
C SER A 156 23.24 0.42 -5.72
N LEU A 157 24.49 -0.02 -5.52
CA LEU A 157 25.32 0.43 -4.41
C LEU A 157 25.46 1.96 -4.45
N VAL A 158 24.98 2.62 -3.41
CA VAL A 158 25.11 4.07 -3.23
C VAL A 158 26.42 4.31 -2.51
N THR A 159 27.26 5.21 -3.01
CA THR A 159 28.50 5.60 -2.32
C THR A 159 28.65 7.10 -2.24
N SER A 160 29.18 7.60 -1.13
CA SER A 160 29.48 9.04 -0.91
C SER A 160 30.83 9.21 -0.22
N ASN A 161 31.47 10.37 -0.39
CA ASN A 161 32.74 10.70 0.28
C ASN A 161 32.55 11.21 1.71
N MET A 162 31.30 11.42 2.12
CA MET A 162 30.90 11.98 3.40
C MET A 162 29.55 11.38 3.79
N LEU A 163 29.17 11.51 5.06
CA LEU A 163 27.86 11.07 5.52
C LEU A 163 26.80 11.84 4.73
N ALA A 164 25.89 11.11 4.10
CA ALA A 164 24.82 11.68 3.30
C ALA A 164 23.48 11.03 3.68
N PHE A 165 22.43 11.83 3.76
CA PHE A 165 21.07 11.31 3.90
C PHE A 165 20.46 11.07 2.52
N ALA A 166 19.85 9.90 2.35
CA ALA A 166 19.27 9.45 1.10
C ALA A 166 17.74 9.54 1.13
N THR A 167 17.16 10.00 0.04
CA THR A 167 15.73 9.91 -0.27
C THR A 167 15.55 8.90 -1.41
N VAL A 168 14.81 7.83 -1.17
CA VAL A 168 14.59 6.72 -2.12
C VAL A 168 13.16 6.78 -2.66
N GLU A 169 12.96 7.30 -3.85
CA GLU A 169 11.67 7.33 -4.54
C GLU A 169 11.47 6.06 -5.38
N LEU A 170 10.27 5.49 -5.34
CA LEU A 170 9.89 4.32 -6.12
C LEU A 170 8.83 4.72 -7.13
N PHE A 171 8.99 4.28 -8.38
CA PHE A 171 8.04 4.59 -9.45
C PHE A 171 7.11 3.41 -9.76
N ALA A 172 5.88 3.66 -10.21
CA ALA A 172 5.04 2.57 -10.71
C ALA A 172 5.72 1.88 -11.90
N ALA A 173 5.84 0.54 -11.87
CA ALA A 173 6.40 -0.19 -13.01
C ALA A 173 5.49 -0.09 -14.25
N SER A 174 4.18 -0.06 -14.00
CA SER A 174 3.16 0.15 -15.02
C SER A 174 3.03 1.62 -15.49
N GLU A 175 3.51 2.59 -14.71
CA GLU A 175 3.50 4.03 -15.03
C GLU A 175 4.80 4.72 -14.54
N PRO A 176 5.93 4.57 -15.26
CA PRO A 176 7.28 4.90 -14.76
C PRO A 176 7.52 6.36 -14.36
N ASP A 177 6.68 7.30 -14.78
CA ASP A 177 6.77 8.72 -14.43
C ASP A 177 6.09 9.05 -13.09
N LYS A 178 5.46 8.07 -12.44
CA LYS A 178 4.66 8.26 -11.23
C LYS A 178 5.39 7.74 -10.00
N VAL A 179 5.78 8.66 -9.11
CA VAL A 179 6.28 8.31 -7.78
C VAL A 179 5.11 7.76 -6.96
N ILE A 180 5.24 6.50 -6.53
CA ILE A 180 4.23 5.80 -5.75
C ILE A 180 4.61 5.66 -4.27
N ALA A 181 5.90 5.80 -3.94
CA ALA A 181 6.37 5.76 -2.56
C ALA A 181 7.75 6.41 -2.39
N LEU A 182 8.10 6.71 -1.14
CA LEU A 182 9.38 7.30 -0.75
C LEU A 182 9.90 6.67 0.54
N GLY A 183 11.17 6.29 0.56
CA GLY A 183 11.92 5.88 1.74
C GLY A 183 13.00 6.89 2.09
N LYS A 184 13.49 6.84 3.33
CA LYS A 184 14.70 7.54 3.74
C LYS A 184 15.76 6.52 4.12
N GLY A 185 17.01 6.84 3.82
CA GLY A 185 18.15 6.07 4.27
C GLY A 185 19.36 6.95 4.56
N ALA A 186 20.47 6.34 4.94
CA ALA A 186 21.70 7.08 5.23
C ALA A 186 22.95 6.34 4.73
N VAL A 187 23.82 7.06 4.03
CA VAL A 187 25.09 6.57 3.49
C VAL A 187 26.19 6.84 4.52
N ILE A 188 26.34 5.93 5.49
CA ILE A 188 27.20 6.17 6.67
C ILE A 188 28.29 5.13 6.89
N ARG A 189 28.29 4.04 6.12
CA ARG A 189 29.14 2.87 6.39
C ARG A 189 30.38 2.87 5.50
N GLU A 190 31.56 2.74 6.09
CA GLU A 190 32.82 2.64 5.35
C GLU A 190 32.81 1.48 4.33
N THR A 191 33.31 1.75 3.13
CA THR A 191 33.33 0.82 2.00
C THR A 191 34.23 -0.39 2.24
N ASP A 192 35.24 -0.29 3.10
CA ASP A 192 36.23 -1.33 3.40
C ASP A 192 35.80 -2.30 4.52
N GLN A 193 34.63 -2.10 5.15
CA GLN A 193 34.15 -2.95 6.24
C GLN A 193 33.09 -3.97 5.78
N PRO A 194 33.46 -5.27 5.65
CA PRO A 194 32.51 -6.34 5.32
C PRO A 194 31.46 -6.52 6.42
N PHE A 195 30.27 -7.01 6.06
CA PHE A 195 29.19 -7.26 7.02
C PHE A 195 29.15 -8.71 7.47
N ALA A 196 29.21 -8.95 8.78
CA ALA A 196 29.26 -10.29 9.36
C ALA A 196 28.13 -10.55 10.38
N GLY A 197 26.99 -9.85 10.27
CA GLY A 197 25.85 -10.00 11.17
C GLY A 197 24.57 -10.45 10.47
N ASP A 198 23.55 -10.78 11.24
CA ASP A 198 22.19 -11.01 10.75
C ASP A 198 21.39 -9.70 10.80
N VAL A 199 20.48 -9.49 9.83
CA VAL A 199 19.59 -8.32 9.80
C VAL A 199 18.19 -8.71 10.28
N PRO A 200 17.46 -7.86 11.03
CA PRO A 200 16.19 -8.21 11.68
C PRO A 200 15.03 -8.62 10.76
N ASN A 201 15.17 -8.53 9.44
CA ASN A 201 14.06 -8.78 8.53
C ASN A 201 13.70 -10.28 8.45
N ALA A 202 12.39 -10.51 8.29
CA ALA A 202 11.66 -11.68 8.77
C ALA A 202 12.10 -13.04 8.22
N GLU A 203 11.62 -14.10 8.90
CA GLU A 203 11.71 -15.52 8.49
C GLU A 203 11.73 -15.70 6.97
N LYS A 204 12.69 -16.51 6.50
CA LYS A 204 12.87 -16.83 5.09
C LYS A 204 11.60 -17.44 4.50
N ARG A 205 11.00 -16.76 3.53
CA ARG A 205 9.80 -17.19 2.82
C ARG A 205 10.03 -17.19 1.33
N SER A 206 9.31 -18.04 0.61
CA SER A 206 9.33 -18.08 -0.84
C SER A 206 8.02 -18.62 -1.39
N THR A 207 7.56 -18.04 -2.49
CA THR A 207 6.43 -18.54 -3.27
C THR A 207 6.66 -18.27 -4.76
N ARG A 208 5.85 -18.87 -5.62
CA ARG A 208 5.81 -18.57 -7.05
C ARG A 208 4.65 -17.62 -7.31
N ILE A 209 4.94 -16.47 -7.91
CA ILE A 209 3.96 -15.43 -8.26
C ILE A 209 4.25 -14.97 -9.68
N ALA A 210 3.21 -15.01 -10.52
CA ALA A 210 3.32 -14.70 -11.94
C ALA A 210 4.45 -15.49 -12.63
N GLY A 211 4.58 -16.77 -12.27
CA GLY A 211 5.60 -17.67 -12.80
C GLY A 211 7.03 -17.43 -12.29
N LYS A 212 7.27 -16.36 -11.52
CA LYS A 212 8.57 -16.00 -10.93
C LYS A 212 8.65 -16.47 -9.48
N ASN A 213 9.82 -16.95 -9.06
CA ASN A 213 10.07 -17.20 -7.64
C ASN A 213 10.33 -15.86 -6.95
N VAL A 214 9.52 -15.55 -5.94
CA VAL A 214 9.69 -14.37 -5.08
C VAL A 214 9.92 -14.85 -3.67
N SER A 215 10.85 -14.21 -2.98
CA SER A 215 11.24 -14.56 -1.63
C SER A 215 11.46 -13.32 -0.79
N THR A 216 11.45 -13.50 0.53
CA THR A 216 12.03 -12.49 1.40
C THR A 216 13.55 -12.41 1.15
N PRO A 217 14.16 -11.23 1.36
CA PRO A 217 15.62 -11.10 1.35
C PRO A 217 16.28 -12.02 2.38
N ASN A 218 17.54 -12.41 2.15
CA ASN A 218 18.29 -13.25 3.10
C ASN A 218 18.58 -12.49 4.40
N GLN A 219 18.66 -13.23 5.51
CA GLN A 219 19.26 -12.72 6.74
C GLN A 219 20.78 -12.70 6.55
N GLY A 220 21.36 -11.51 6.40
CA GLY A 220 22.79 -11.34 6.14
C GLY A 220 23.07 -10.20 5.17
N ALA A 221 24.25 -10.23 4.56
CA ALA A 221 24.66 -9.21 3.60
C ALA A 221 23.91 -9.34 2.26
N THR A 222 23.73 -8.21 1.58
CA THR A 222 23.31 -8.13 0.17
C THR A 222 24.36 -8.76 -0.75
N THR A 223 24.06 -8.90 -2.04
CA THR A 223 25.04 -9.37 -3.05
C THR A 223 26.34 -8.56 -3.11
N GLU A 224 26.32 -7.30 -2.69
CA GLU A 224 27.48 -6.40 -2.59
C GLU A 224 28.18 -6.41 -1.21
N ASP A 225 27.93 -7.42 -0.38
CA ASP A 225 28.48 -7.57 0.99
C ASP A 225 28.17 -6.38 1.93
N ARG A 226 27.00 -5.76 1.75
CA ARG A 226 26.47 -4.65 2.55
C ARG A 226 25.30 -5.09 3.43
N PRO A 227 25.07 -4.43 4.58
CA PRO A 227 23.84 -4.65 5.34
C PRO A 227 22.65 -4.11 4.52
N PRO A 228 21.57 -4.88 4.30
CA PRO A 228 20.38 -4.37 3.63
C PRO A 228 19.69 -3.29 4.46
N GLU A 229 19.45 -2.13 3.86
CA GLU A 229 18.55 -1.11 4.40
C GLU A 229 17.16 -1.28 3.77
N PHE A 230 16.23 -1.84 4.54
CA PHE A 230 14.91 -2.21 4.02
C PHE A 230 14.00 -1.00 3.90
N VAL A 231 13.48 -0.78 2.69
CA VAL A 231 12.48 0.24 2.39
C VAL A 231 11.18 -0.45 2.01
N SER A 232 10.10 -0.07 2.67
CA SER A 232 8.80 -0.74 2.60
C SER A 232 7.70 0.20 2.08
N CYS A 233 6.76 -0.32 1.28
CA CYS A 233 5.60 0.43 0.77
C CYS A 233 4.37 -0.47 0.62
N ASP A 234 3.18 0.15 0.61
CA ASP A 234 1.91 -0.55 0.50
C ASP A 234 1.58 -1.03 -0.93
N PRO A 235 1.08 -2.28 -1.09
CA PRO A 235 0.94 -2.93 -2.39
C PRO A 235 -0.44 -2.82 -3.06
N MET A 236 -1.50 -2.30 -2.44
CA MET A 236 -2.88 -2.57 -2.90
C MET A 236 -3.47 -1.52 -3.85
N ASN A 237 -2.67 -0.97 -4.76
CA ASN A 237 -3.09 0.19 -5.56
C ASN A 237 -3.04 -0.09 -7.07
N PHE A 238 -4.06 -0.78 -7.58
CA PHE A 238 -4.23 -1.06 -9.01
C PHE A 238 -5.66 -0.76 -9.48
N GLY A 239 -5.85 -0.47 -10.77
CA GLY A 239 -7.18 -0.24 -11.35
C GLY A 239 -7.90 0.96 -10.74
N LEU A 240 -9.09 0.76 -10.16
CA LEU A 240 -9.89 1.83 -9.56
C LEU A 240 -9.25 2.51 -8.33
N ARG A 241 -8.28 1.86 -7.65
CA ARG A 241 -7.52 2.43 -6.50
C ARG A 241 -6.14 3.00 -6.90
N PHE A 242 -5.95 3.28 -8.18
CA PHE A 242 -4.73 3.93 -8.65
C PHE A 242 -4.61 5.37 -8.12
N TYR A 243 -3.42 5.78 -7.67
CA TYR A 243 -3.15 7.10 -7.08
C TYR A 243 -1.78 7.66 -7.48
N HIS A 244 -1.57 8.95 -7.23
CA HIS A 244 -0.25 9.57 -7.19
C HIS A 244 -0.22 10.75 -6.22
N PHE A 245 0.98 11.17 -5.81
CA PHE A 245 1.16 12.44 -5.11
C PHE A 245 1.04 13.64 -6.05
N ILE A 246 0.54 14.76 -5.52
CA ILE A 246 0.43 16.03 -6.24
C ILE A 246 1.24 17.13 -5.55
N ASN A 247 1.53 18.22 -6.27
CA ASN A 247 2.23 19.40 -5.72
C ASN A 247 3.60 19.11 -5.07
N GLY A 248 4.31 18.09 -5.55
CA GLY A 248 5.60 17.69 -5.00
C GLY A 248 5.53 17.03 -3.62
N ALA A 249 4.33 16.67 -3.16
CA ALA A 249 4.16 15.91 -1.93
C ALA A 249 4.67 14.47 -2.08
N THR A 250 4.89 13.85 -0.93
CA THR A 250 5.53 12.55 -0.79
C THR A 250 4.96 11.80 0.42
N GLU A 251 5.32 10.52 0.59
CA GLU A 251 4.85 9.74 1.74
C GLU A 251 5.22 10.40 3.09
N VAL A 252 6.34 11.12 3.17
CA VAL A 252 6.82 11.76 4.41
C VAL A 252 6.03 13.01 4.82
N ASP A 253 5.25 13.56 3.88
CA ASP A 253 4.34 14.68 4.16
C ASP A 253 3.06 14.19 4.85
N ALA A 254 2.81 12.86 4.92
CA ALA A 254 1.74 12.30 5.72
C ALA A 254 2.00 12.57 7.21
N PRO A 255 1.12 13.32 7.91
CA PRO A 255 1.25 13.47 9.34
C PRO A 255 1.12 12.11 10.03
N ALA A 256 2.03 11.81 10.97
CA ALA A 256 1.99 10.58 11.75
C ALA A 256 0.60 10.36 12.36
N GLY A 257 0.02 9.18 12.11
CA GLY A 257 -1.31 8.80 12.61
C GLY A 257 -2.49 9.42 11.84
N MET A 258 -2.26 10.15 10.76
CA MET A 258 -3.34 10.71 9.93
C MET A 258 -3.59 9.83 8.70
N SER A 259 -4.75 9.17 8.66
CA SER A 259 -5.14 8.27 7.58
C SER A 259 -5.70 8.98 6.33
N MET A 260 -5.83 10.31 6.36
CA MET A 260 -6.44 11.11 5.30
C MET A 260 -5.58 12.32 4.97
N ARG A 261 -5.43 12.66 3.68
CA ARG A 261 -4.57 13.75 3.21
C ARG A 261 -5.12 14.40 1.92
N LYS A 262 -4.56 15.55 1.54
CA LYS A 262 -5.07 16.41 0.43
C LYS A 262 -4.15 16.49 -0.79
N ASP A 263 -2.97 15.94 -0.63
CA ASP A 263 -1.83 15.98 -1.53
C ASP A 263 -1.62 14.62 -2.23
N VAL A 264 -2.69 13.82 -2.27
CA VAL A 264 -2.83 12.61 -3.06
C VAL A 264 -4.05 12.76 -3.96
N GLU A 265 -3.94 12.27 -5.19
CA GLU A 265 -5.03 12.22 -6.14
C GLU A 265 -5.27 10.78 -6.64
N TYR A 266 -6.53 10.34 -6.54
CA TYR A 266 -7.07 9.16 -7.23
C TYR A 266 -7.76 9.56 -8.53
N PRO A 267 -7.08 9.58 -9.69
CA PRO A 267 -7.59 10.19 -10.91
C PRO A 267 -8.83 9.47 -11.46
N VAL A 268 -8.86 8.14 -11.42
CA VAL A 268 -10.01 7.36 -11.91
C VAL A 268 -11.25 7.64 -11.05
N THR A 269 -11.11 7.59 -9.72
CA THR A 269 -12.22 7.87 -8.81
C THR A 269 -12.68 9.31 -8.89
N LYS A 270 -11.76 10.27 -9.05
CA LYS A 270 -12.08 11.69 -9.27
C LYS A 270 -12.94 11.89 -10.51
N ALA A 271 -12.52 11.32 -11.64
CA ALA A 271 -13.25 11.41 -12.91
C ALA A 271 -14.63 10.74 -12.81
N TYR A 272 -14.69 9.50 -12.29
CA TYR A 272 -15.93 8.79 -12.05
C TYR A 272 -16.90 9.61 -11.19
N THR A 273 -16.43 10.11 -10.04
CA THR A 273 -17.25 10.84 -9.08
C THR A 273 -17.85 12.10 -9.69
N ALA A 274 -17.08 12.84 -10.48
CA ALA A 274 -17.59 14.01 -11.19
C ALA A 274 -18.70 13.64 -12.18
N ALA A 275 -18.47 12.57 -12.97
CA ALA A 275 -19.38 12.17 -14.04
C ALA A 275 -20.67 11.52 -13.50
N ILE A 276 -20.58 10.58 -12.57
CA ILE A 276 -21.73 9.94 -11.92
C ILE A 276 -22.58 10.94 -11.14
N LYS A 277 -21.95 11.92 -10.48
CA LYS A 277 -22.65 12.99 -9.78
C LYS A 277 -23.47 13.84 -10.73
N ALA A 278 -22.91 14.20 -11.87
CA ALA A 278 -23.63 14.93 -12.91
C ALA A 278 -24.80 14.08 -13.47
N ALA A 279 -24.55 12.81 -13.78
CA ALA A 279 -25.55 11.90 -14.31
C ALA A 279 -26.73 11.69 -13.35
N LEU A 280 -26.47 11.35 -12.08
CA LEU A 280 -27.52 11.11 -11.08
C LEU A 280 -28.28 12.39 -10.71
N ARG A 281 -27.65 13.56 -10.71
CA ARG A 281 -28.34 14.86 -10.52
C ARG A 281 -29.18 15.27 -11.73
N GLY A 282 -28.86 14.75 -12.91
CA GLY A 282 -29.61 15.00 -14.15
C GLY A 282 -30.90 14.18 -14.27
N ILE A 283 -31.08 13.15 -13.44
CA ILE A 283 -32.29 12.34 -13.42
C ILE A 283 -33.44 13.13 -12.76
N ASP A 284 -34.59 13.19 -13.43
CA ASP A 284 -35.83 13.69 -12.83
C ASP A 284 -36.43 12.64 -11.88
N TRP A 285 -35.90 12.58 -10.67
CA TRP A 285 -36.37 11.69 -9.61
C TRP A 285 -37.83 11.92 -9.21
N ALA A 286 -38.40 13.10 -9.48
CA ALA A 286 -39.81 13.38 -9.19
C ALA A 286 -40.74 12.67 -10.19
N GLY A 287 -40.29 12.50 -11.43
CA GLY A 287 -40.98 11.78 -12.49
C GLY A 287 -40.88 10.25 -12.42
N VAL A 288 -40.02 9.70 -11.56
CA VAL A 288 -39.88 8.24 -11.38
C VAL A 288 -41.04 7.69 -10.53
N THR A 289 -41.75 6.71 -11.08
CA THR A 289 -42.89 6.05 -10.42
C THR A 289 -42.51 4.67 -9.87
N LEU A 290 -43.07 4.30 -8.71
CA LEU A 290 -42.93 2.97 -8.10
C LEU A 290 -44.25 2.17 -8.24
N PRO A 291 -44.21 0.85 -8.53
CA PRO A 291 -43.03 0.07 -8.88
C PRO A 291 -42.37 0.56 -10.18
N LEU A 292 -41.07 0.33 -10.32
CA LEU A 292 -40.30 0.86 -11.45
C LEU A 292 -40.84 0.35 -12.79
N THR A 293 -41.07 1.28 -13.72
CA THR A 293 -41.38 0.95 -15.12
C THR A 293 -40.10 0.59 -15.86
N SER A 294 -40.19 -0.18 -16.95
CA SER A 294 -39.04 -0.49 -17.80
C SER A 294 -38.30 0.78 -18.26
N SER A 295 -39.04 1.83 -18.62
CA SER A 295 -38.44 3.11 -19.02
C SER A 295 -37.67 3.79 -17.89
N SER A 296 -38.15 3.73 -16.65
CA SER A 296 -37.43 4.30 -15.49
C SER A 296 -36.18 3.48 -15.18
N THR A 297 -36.29 2.16 -15.25
CA THR A 297 -35.16 1.24 -15.09
C THR A 297 -34.08 1.49 -16.13
N ASP A 298 -34.45 1.58 -17.41
CA ASP A 298 -33.51 1.83 -18.50
C ASP A 298 -32.86 3.21 -18.37
N LEU A 299 -33.62 4.24 -18.00
CA LEU A 299 -33.09 5.58 -17.76
C LEU A 299 -32.01 5.57 -16.67
N ILE A 300 -32.27 4.94 -15.53
CA ILE A 300 -31.32 4.89 -14.42
C ILE A 300 -30.11 4.03 -14.79
N GLN A 301 -30.32 2.83 -15.34
CA GLN A 301 -29.23 1.94 -15.76
C GLN A 301 -28.32 2.61 -16.78
N ASN A 302 -28.87 3.26 -17.80
CA ASN A 302 -28.06 3.93 -18.82
C ASN A 302 -27.28 5.12 -18.25
N ALA A 303 -27.87 5.87 -17.32
CA ALA A 303 -27.20 7.00 -16.67
C ALA A 303 -25.95 6.56 -15.88
N VAL A 304 -26.00 5.38 -15.26
CA VAL A 304 -24.89 4.86 -14.44
C VAL A 304 -23.90 4.01 -15.23
N LYS A 305 -24.36 3.26 -16.23
CA LYS A 305 -23.58 2.26 -16.97
C LYS A 305 -22.33 2.87 -17.59
N GLN A 306 -22.49 3.92 -18.40
CA GLN A 306 -21.36 4.56 -19.08
C GLN A 306 -20.27 5.02 -18.10
N GLN A 307 -20.67 5.57 -16.94
CA GLN A 307 -19.72 6.09 -15.95
C GLN A 307 -18.88 4.97 -15.33
N LEU A 308 -19.51 3.81 -15.10
CA LEU A 308 -18.82 2.62 -14.61
C LEU A 308 -17.93 2.02 -15.69
N GLU A 309 -18.39 1.96 -16.94
CA GLU A 309 -17.59 1.45 -18.07
C GLU A 309 -16.34 2.29 -18.32
N ASP A 310 -16.44 3.62 -18.22
CA ASP A 310 -15.31 4.53 -18.36
C ASP A 310 -14.31 4.35 -17.20
N ALA A 311 -14.80 4.22 -15.96
CA ALA A 311 -13.96 3.98 -14.80
C ALA A 311 -13.25 2.63 -14.88
N LEU A 312 -13.98 1.56 -15.19
CA LEU A 312 -13.45 0.21 -15.30
C LEU A 312 -12.50 0.05 -16.48
N GLY A 313 -12.69 0.82 -17.56
CA GLY A 313 -11.80 0.83 -18.73
C GLY A 313 -10.52 1.68 -18.57
N SER A 314 -10.36 2.38 -17.45
CA SER A 314 -9.26 3.33 -17.27
C SER A 314 -7.98 2.70 -16.69
N GLY A 315 -6.84 3.27 -17.08
CA GLY A 315 -5.51 2.95 -16.53
C GLY A 315 -4.93 1.61 -17.00
N PRO A 316 -3.74 1.23 -16.48
CA PRO A 316 -3.05 0.00 -16.89
C PRO A 316 -3.83 -1.29 -16.61
N PHE A 317 -4.77 -1.24 -15.66
CA PHE A 317 -5.61 -2.36 -15.24
C PHE A 317 -7.08 -2.18 -15.70
N GLY A 318 -7.28 -1.42 -16.78
CA GLY A 318 -8.57 -1.23 -17.41
C GLY A 318 -9.14 -2.52 -18.03
N LEU A 319 -10.44 -2.74 -17.87
CA LEU A 319 -11.18 -3.79 -18.55
C LEU A 319 -11.46 -3.36 -19.99
N ARG A 320 -11.25 -4.26 -20.96
CA ARG A 320 -11.50 -3.94 -22.37
C ARG A 320 -12.98 -3.63 -22.58
N GLN A 321 -13.26 -2.49 -23.21
CA GLN A 321 -14.57 -2.16 -23.75
C GLN A 321 -14.72 -2.85 -25.09
N ASP A 322 -15.34 -4.03 -25.12
CA ASP A 322 -15.63 -4.74 -26.36
C ASP A 322 -16.92 -4.17 -26.98
N TYR A 323 -16.82 -2.97 -27.58
CA TYR A 323 -17.97 -2.31 -28.22
C TYR A 323 -17.88 -2.33 -29.76
N PRO A 324 -18.97 -2.68 -30.47
CA PRO A 324 -20.19 -3.29 -29.94
C PRO A 324 -19.92 -4.73 -29.48
N ALA A 325 -20.63 -5.18 -28.45
CA ALA A 325 -20.58 -6.58 -28.00
C ALA A 325 -21.03 -7.48 -29.15
N ILE A 326 -20.07 -8.14 -29.81
CA ILE A 326 -20.37 -9.13 -30.84
C ILE A 326 -21.00 -10.34 -30.13
N PRO A 327 -22.15 -10.88 -30.56
CA PRO A 327 -22.69 -12.12 -30.00
C PRO A 327 -21.63 -13.22 -30.04
N GLY A 328 -21.22 -13.73 -28.87
CA GLY A 328 -20.13 -14.69 -28.73
C GLY A 328 -18.73 -14.10 -28.46
N SER A 329 -18.60 -12.79 -28.25
CA SER A 329 -17.38 -12.17 -27.73
C SER A 329 -17.15 -12.48 -26.25
N ASP A 330 -15.88 -12.49 -25.84
CA ASP A 330 -15.48 -12.61 -24.45
C ASP A 330 -15.59 -11.22 -23.80
N VAL A 331 -16.57 -11.01 -22.93
CA VAL A 331 -16.93 -9.71 -22.36
C VAL A 331 -16.24 -9.53 -21.01
N ALA A 332 -15.37 -8.53 -20.91
CA ALA A 332 -14.72 -8.16 -19.66
C ALA A 332 -15.60 -7.26 -18.76
N MET A 333 -16.43 -6.41 -19.36
CA MET A 333 -17.20 -5.39 -18.67
C MET A 333 -18.46 -5.96 -18.01
N PRO A 334 -18.79 -5.62 -16.75
CA PRO A 334 -20.02 -6.10 -16.12
C PRO A 334 -21.23 -5.36 -16.67
N ASP A 335 -22.37 -6.04 -16.70
CA ASP A 335 -23.64 -5.35 -16.93
C ASP A 335 -24.19 -4.79 -15.60
N ILE A 336 -25.10 -3.83 -15.68
CA ILE A 336 -25.78 -3.28 -14.52
C ILE A 336 -27.27 -3.52 -14.61
N MET A 337 -27.86 -4.00 -13.52
CA MET A 337 -29.25 -4.43 -13.53
C MET A 337 -29.96 -4.04 -12.25
N ILE A 338 -31.08 -3.34 -12.39
CA ILE A 338 -32.00 -3.10 -11.29
C ILE A 338 -32.94 -4.31 -11.20
N VAL A 339 -32.95 -4.96 -10.04
CA VAL A 339 -33.69 -6.20 -9.79
C VAL A 339 -34.79 -5.96 -8.76
N ASN A 340 -36.00 -6.39 -9.10
CA ASN A 340 -37.11 -6.46 -8.14
C ASN A 340 -36.95 -7.69 -7.22
N PRO A 341 -37.74 -7.83 -6.14
CA PRO A 341 -37.58 -8.93 -5.19
C PRO A 341 -37.64 -10.34 -5.81
N SER A 342 -38.45 -10.53 -6.85
CA SER A 342 -38.54 -11.82 -7.56
C SER A 342 -37.28 -12.11 -8.37
N ARG A 343 -36.77 -11.11 -9.09
CA ARG A 343 -35.54 -11.23 -9.88
C ARG A 343 -34.30 -11.32 -8.98
N ALA A 344 -34.29 -10.62 -7.85
CA ALA A 344 -33.21 -10.69 -6.85
C ALA A 344 -32.95 -12.14 -6.37
N GLN A 345 -34.01 -12.95 -6.21
CA GLN A 345 -33.88 -14.37 -5.88
C GLN A 345 -33.12 -15.16 -6.95
N GLN A 346 -33.29 -14.82 -8.24
CA GLN A 346 -32.57 -15.47 -9.35
C GLN A 346 -31.06 -15.20 -9.28
N TYR A 347 -30.68 -14.01 -8.81
CA TYR A 347 -29.30 -13.59 -8.62
C TYR A 347 -28.72 -13.99 -7.24
N ASN A 348 -29.53 -14.62 -6.37
CA ASN A 348 -29.20 -14.86 -4.97
C ASN A 348 -28.76 -13.58 -4.22
N LEU A 349 -29.32 -12.43 -4.63
CA LEU A 349 -29.07 -11.14 -4.00
C LEU A 349 -29.88 -11.07 -2.70
N ARG A 350 -29.21 -10.76 -1.58
CA ARG A 350 -29.91 -10.58 -0.30
C ARG A 350 -30.77 -9.32 -0.34
N GLN A 351 -31.91 -9.35 0.36
CA GLN A 351 -32.83 -8.21 0.36
C GLN A 351 -32.37 -7.06 1.26
N ASP A 352 -31.43 -7.30 2.17
CA ASP A 352 -30.87 -6.33 3.11
C ASP A 352 -29.68 -5.53 2.56
N VAL A 353 -29.23 -5.82 1.33
CA VAL A 353 -28.16 -5.08 0.66
C VAL A 353 -28.71 -4.21 -0.48
N SER A 354 -28.05 -3.06 -0.72
CA SER A 354 -28.40 -2.13 -1.79
C SER A 354 -28.02 -2.65 -3.18
N ALA A 355 -26.85 -3.27 -3.29
CA ALA A 355 -26.39 -3.93 -4.50
C ALA A 355 -25.40 -5.05 -4.14
N ALA A 356 -25.07 -5.88 -5.13
CA ALA A 356 -23.91 -6.76 -5.08
C ALA A 356 -23.40 -7.07 -6.50
N PHE A 357 -22.10 -7.25 -6.66
CA PHE A 357 -21.52 -7.83 -7.86
C PHE A 357 -21.68 -9.35 -7.84
N ILE A 358 -22.42 -9.88 -8.82
CA ILE A 358 -22.74 -11.30 -8.92
C ILE A 358 -21.85 -11.95 -9.97
N GLY A 359 -20.68 -12.44 -9.56
CA GLY A 359 -19.66 -13.01 -10.47
C GLY A 359 -20.16 -14.14 -11.39
N LYS A 360 -21.18 -14.91 -10.97
CA LYS A 360 -21.81 -15.95 -11.81
C LYS A 360 -22.45 -15.40 -13.08
N TYR A 361 -23.03 -14.21 -12.98
CA TYR A 361 -23.72 -13.55 -14.09
C TYR A 361 -22.93 -12.36 -14.66
N TRP A 362 -21.84 -11.96 -13.99
CA TRP A 362 -21.05 -10.77 -14.33
C TRP A 362 -21.89 -9.49 -14.35
N VAL A 363 -22.74 -9.36 -13.33
CA VAL A 363 -23.72 -8.28 -13.22
C VAL A 363 -23.57 -7.58 -11.87
N ILE A 364 -23.59 -6.25 -11.88
CA ILE A 364 -23.86 -5.44 -10.69
C ILE A 364 -25.38 -5.38 -10.52
N ALA A 365 -25.90 -6.18 -9.58
CA ALA A 365 -27.33 -6.25 -9.32
C ALA A 365 -27.71 -5.25 -8.24
N VAL A 366 -28.51 -4.24 -8.60
CA VAL A 366 -29.03 -3.19 -7.71
C VAL A 366 -30.44 -3.54 -7.28
N ASN A 367 -30.68 -3.58 -5.97
CA ASN A 367 -32.01 -3.83 -5.43
C ASN A 367 -32.93 -2.62 -5.72
N ASP A 368 -34.13 -2.85 -6.26
CA ASP A 368 -35.07 -1.76 -6.57
C ASP A 368 -35.48 -0.95 -5.32
N SER A 369 -35.35 -1.53 -4.12
CA SER A 369 -35.50 -0.81 -2.85
C SER A 369 -34.46 0.30 -2.64
N GLU A 370 -33.27 0.23 -3.24
CA GLU A 370 -32.32 1.36 -3.25
C GLU A 370 -32.90 2.53 -4.05
N ILE A 371 -33.48 2.23 -5.21
CA ILE A 371 -34.12 3.25 -6.05
C ILE A 371 -35.36 3.83 -5.35
N ALA A 372 -36.15 2.99 -4.68
CA ALA A 372 -37.28 3.45 -3.88
C ALA A 372 -36.82 4.46 -2.80
N ARG A 373 -35.73 4.18 -2.08
CA ARG A 373 -35.13 5.09 -1.09
C ARG A 373 -34.66 6.42 -1.68
N ILE A 374 -34.19 6.43 -2.94
CA ILE A 374 -33.86 7.68 -3.65
C ILE A 374 -35.14 8.46 -3.96
N VAL A 375 -36.14 7.80 -4.53
CA VAL A 375 -37.42 8.42 -4.93
C VAL A 375 -38.20 8.98 -3.73
N GLU A 376 -38.14 8.33 -2.57
CA GLU A 376 -38.75 8.81 -1.31
C GLU A 376 -38.22 10.19 -0.88
N LEU A 377 -36.98 10.51 -1.24
CA LEU A 377 -36.33 11.78 -0.91
C LEU A 377 -36.56 12.87 -1.98
N LYS A 378 -37.46 12.61 -2.95
CA LYS A 378 -37.83 13.62 -3.95
C LYS A 378 -38.30 14.91 -3.29
N GLY A 379 -37.79 16.04 -3.78
CA GLY A 379 -38.06 17.36 -3.21
C GLY A 379 -37.20 17.74 -1.98
N GLN A 380 -36.46 16.80 -1.39
CA GLN A 380 -35.56 17.06 -0.25
C GLN A 380 -34.11 17.17 -0.74
N ARG A 381 -33.77 18.28 -1.41
CA ARG A 381 -32.53 18.43 -2.19
C ARG A 381 -31.24 17.97 -1.48
N GLY A 382 -31.06 18.30 -0.21
CA GLY A 382 -29.88 17.89 0.57
C GLY A 382 -29.84 16.37 0.81
N LEU A 383 -30.93 15.81 1.35
CA LEU A 383 -31.02 14.37 1.62
C LEU A 383 -30.98 13.53 0.34
N LEU A 384 -31.58 14.03 -0.74
CA LEU A 384 -31.51 13.40 -2.06
C LEU A 384 -30.05 13.33 -2.53
N ASP A 385 -29.29 14.43 -2.40
CA ASP A 385 -27.87 14.45 -2.79
C ASP A 385 -27.03 13.45 -1.98
N ASP A 386 -27.28 13.37 -0.67
CA ASP A 386 -26.63 12.38 0.20
C ASP A 386 -26.98 10.94 -0.18
N ARG A 387 -28.23 10.68 -0.58
CA ARG A 387 -28.66 9.36 -1.00
C ARG A 387 -28.05 8.94 -2.34
N ILE A 388 -28.05 9.81 -3.34
CA ILE A 388 -27.43 9.50 -4.63
C ILE A 388 -25.89 9.42 -4.53
N ARG A 389 -25.27 10.13 -3.56
CA ARG A 389 -23.86 9.94 -3.19
C ARG A 389 -23.60 8.53 -2.68
N ALA A 390 -24.42 8.05 -1.74
CA ALA A 390 -24.31 6.68 -1.21
C ALA A 390 -24.57 5.62 -2.30
N PHE A 391 -25.46 5.91 -3.26
CA PHE A 391 -25.67 5.05 -4.41
C PHE A 391 -24.45 4.99 -5.33
N ALA A 392 -23.83 6.14 -5.66
CA ALA A 392 -22.60 6.17 -6.45
C ALA A 392 -21.43 5.44 -5.77
N ASP A 393 -21.28 5.62 -4.45
CA ASP A 393 -20.33 4.89 -3.60
C ASP A 393 -20.52 3.37 -3.70
N THR A 394 -21.77 2.91 -3.55
CA THR A 394 -22.14 1.49 -3.68
C THR A 394 -21.81 0.95 -5.07
N LEU A 395 -22.18 1.67 -6.13
CA LEU A 395 -21.90 1.24 -7.51
C LEU A 395 -20.40 1.11 -7.77
N TYR A 396 -19.60 2.04 -7.27
CA TYR A 396 -18.15 2.00 -7.41
C TYR A 396 -17.53 0.84 -6.61
N HIS A 397 -18.02 0.59 -5.39
CA HIS A 397 -17.64 -0.57 -4.59
C HIS A 397 -17.88 -1.88 -5.33
N GLU A 398 -19.09 -2.11 -5.86
CA GLU A 398 -19.39 -3.35 -6.60
C GLU A 398 -18.57 -3.48 -7.89
N SER A 399 -18.30 -2.36 -8.57
CA SER A 399 -17.42 -2.37 -9.75
C SER A 399 -16.00 -2.80 -9.41
N ARG A 400 -15.53 -2.52 -8.18
CA ARG A 400 -14.20 -2.95 -7.74
C ARG A 400 -14.11 -4.47 -7.65
N HIS A 401 -15.14 -5.15 -7.15
CA HIS A 401 -15.18 -6.61 -7.14
C HIS A 401 -15.09 -7.22 -8.54
N CYS A 402 -15.74 -6.61 -9.53
CA CYS A 402 -15.60 -7.02 -10.92
C CYS A 402 -14.14 -6.95 -11.40
N GLN A 403 -13.48 -5.81 -11.18
CA GLN A 403 -12.10 -5.62 -11.60
C GLN A 403 -11.13 -6.56 -10.85
N GLN A 404 -11.33 -6.75 -9.55
CA GLN A 404 -10.58 -7.71 -8.74
C GLN A 404 -10.71 -9.13 -9.30
N TYR A 405 -11.94 -9.59 -9.56
CA TYR A 405 -12.19 -10.93 -10.07
C TYR A 405 -11.55 -11.13 -11.44
N PHE A 406 -11.71 -10.17 -12.35
CA PHE A 406 -11.11 -10.22 -13.68
C PHE A 406 -9.59 -10.43 -13.62
N TRP A 407 -8.88 -9.61 -12.85
CA TRP A 407 -7.42 -9.69 -12.77
C TRP A 407 -6.92 -10.89 -11.96
N MET A 408 -7.66 -11.34 -10.95
CA MET A 408 -7.41 -12.63 -10.30
C MET A 408 -7.52 -13.80 -11.29
N PHE A 409 -8.51 -13.78 -12.19
CA PHE A 409 -8.68 -14.84 -13.19
C PHE A 409 -7.63 -14.77 -14.30
N SER A 410 -7.20 -13.58 -14.69
CA SER A 410 -6.07 -13.40 -15.59
C SER A 410 -4.81 -14.00 -14.97
N LEU A 411 -4.51 -13.68 -13.71
CA LEU A 411 -3.36 -14.23 -12.97
C LEU A 411 -3.39 -15.76 -12.91
N LEU A 412 -4.54 -16.34 -12.55
CA LEU A 412 -4.72 -17.78 -12.46
C LEU A 412 -4.49 -18.49 -13.80
N GLN A 413 -5.00 -17.93 -14.90
CA GLN A 413 -4.97 -18.59 -16.20
C GLN A 413 -3.61 -18.45 -16.92
N HIS A 414 -2.91 -17.34 -16.72
CA HIS A 414 -1.56 -17.17 -17.28
C HIS A 414 -0.50 -17.92 -16.49
N PHE A 415 -0.72 -18.16 -15.19
CA PHE A 415 0.24 -18.78 -14.30
C PHE A 415 -0.36 -19.94 -13.48
N PRO A 416 -0.91 -20.98 -14.12
CA PRO A 416 -1.63 -22.06 -13.44
C PRO A 416 -0.73 -22.89 -12.52
N ASP A 417 0.56 -23.00 -12.86
CA ASP A 417 1.55 -23.74 -12.07
C ASP A 417 1.74 -23.17 -10.64
N ASP A 418 1.47 -21.88 -10.45
CA ASP A 418 1.61 -21.20 -9.15
C ASP A 418 0.56 -21.69 -8.14
N TYR A 419 -0.50 -22.36 -8.63
CA TYR A 419 -1.66 -22.83 -7.86
C TYR A 419 -1.88 -24.34 -7.96
N LYS A 420 -0.88 -25.12 -8.41
CA LYS A 420 -0.98 -26.58 -8.59
C LYS A 420 -1.26 -27.36 -7.30
N ASP A 421 -0.98 -26.75 -6.15
CA ASP A 421 -1.28 -27.25 -4.82
C ASP A 421 -2.78 -27.11 -4.44
N MET A 422 -3.55 -26.35 -5.21
CA MET A 422 -5.00 -26.22 -5.11
C MET A 422 -5.66 -26.79 -6.37
N PRO A 423 -5.73 -28.12 -6.53
CA PRO A 423 -6.05 -28.77 -7.81
C PRO A 423 -7.44 -28.43 -8.37
N ASN A 424 -8.37 -27.96 -7.54
CA ASN A 424 -9.72 -27.64 -7.98
C ASN A 424 -9.91 -26.15 -8.34
N ILE A 425 -8.92 -25.29 -8.13
CA ILE A 425 -9.07 -23.82 -8.26
C ILE A 425 -9.60 -23.39 -9.63
N GLN A 426 -9.07 -23.96 -10.71
CA GLN A 426 -9.54 -23.66 -12.07
C GLN A 426 -10.96 -24.15 -12.32
N THR A 427 -11.28 -25.37 -11.89
CA THR A 427 -12.62 -25.96 -12.03
C THR A 427 -13.65 -25.15 -11.26
N VAL A 428 -13.32 -24.71 -10.05
CA VAL A 428 -14.21 -23.88 -9.21
C VAL A 428 -14.51 -22.57 -9.92
N TYR A 429 -13.51 -21.81 -10.36
CA TYR A 429 -13.76 -20.52 -11.02
C TYR A 429 -14.44 -20.68 -12.39
N SER A 430 -14.01 -21.64 -13.22
CA SER A 430 -14.63 -21.86 -14.54
C SER A 430 -16.08 -22.35 -14.46
N SER A 431 -16.50 -22.98 -13.36
CA SER A 431 -17.87 -23.46 -13.15
C SER A 431 -18.78 -22.49 -12.39
N THR A 432 -18.22 -21.56 -11.61
CA THR A 432 -18.99 -20.60 -10.80
C THR A 432 -19.06 -19.20 -11.37
N MET A 433 -18.09 -18.84 -12.22
CA MET A 433 -17.98 -17.50 -12.77
C MET A 433 -18.54 -17.45 -14.18
N PHE A 434 -18.90 -16.25 -14.60
CA PHE A 434 -19.39 -16.02 -15.95
C PHE A 434 -18.31 -16.42 -16.98
N ARG A 435 -18.64 -17.42 -17.81
CA ARG A 435 -17.70 -18.05 -18.74
C ARG A 435 -16.99 -17.07 -19.68
N SER A 436 -17.74 -16.09 -20.19
CA SER A 436 -17.24 -15.10 -21.14
C SER A 436 -16.20 -14.18 -20.47
N ALA A 437 -16.46 -13.70 -19.26
CA ALA A 437 -15.49 -12.91 -18.49
C ALA A 437 -14.26 -13.71 -18.05
N PHE A 438 -14.45 -14.97 -17.63
CA PHE A 438 -13.33 -15.85 -17.30
C PHE A 438 -12.43 -16.06 -18.53
N THR A 439 -13.03 -16.30 -19.70
CA THR A 439 -12.29 -16.46 -20.97
C THR A 439 -11.58 -15.17 -21.39
N ALA A 440 -12.25 -14.01 -21.25
CA ALA A 440 -11.67 -12.69 -21.53
C ALA A 440 -10.42 -12.43 -20.67
N ALA A 441 -10.51 -12.74 -19.38
CA ALA A 441 -9.40 -12.61 -18.45
C ALA A 441 -8.21 -13.50 -18.84
N GLY A 442 -8.47 -14.74 -19.28
CA GLY A 442 -7.43 -15.67 -19.74
C GLY A 442 -6.73 -15.25 -21.03
N LYS A 443 -7.36 -14.37 -21.82
CA LYS A 443 -6.77 -13.78 -23.04
C LYS A 443 -6.10 -12.43 -22.78
N THR A 444 -6.26 -11.86 -21.60
CA THR A 444 -5.76 -10.52 -21.25
C THR A 444 -4.52 -10.65 -20.37
N PRO A 445 -3.31 -10.38 -20.88
CA PRO A 445 -2.09 -10.49 -20.10
C PRO A 445 -2.06 -9.46 -18.97
N LEU A 446 -1.43 -9.82 -17.85
CA LEU A 446 -1.23 -8.87 -16.75
C LEU A 446 -0.20 -7.80 -17.14
N PRO A 447 -0.42 -6.52 -16.78
CA PRO A 447 0.64 -5.52 -16.78
C PRO A 447 1.83 -6.00 -15.95
N ASP A 448 3.07 -5.76 -16.40
CA ASP A 448 4.29 -6.20 -15.69
C ASP A 448 4.58 -5.29 -14.49
N ASP A 449 3.82 -5.48 -13.42
CA ASP A 449 3.96 -4.75 -12.17
C ASP A 449 4.06 -5.73 -10.99
N PRO A 450 5.29 -6.01 -10.49
CA PRO A 450 5.55 -7.01 -9.46
C PRO A 450 4.79 -6.76 -8.16
N ARG A 451 4.57 -5.50 -7.78
CA ARG A 451 3.76 -5.14 -6.59
C ARG A 451 2.33 -5.59 -6.75
N VAL A 452 1.74 -5.28 -7.91
CA VAL A 452 0.37 -5.65 -8.21
C VAL A 452 0.21 -7.17 -8.31
N HIS A 453 1.20 -7.88 -8.87
CA HIS A 453 1.17 -9.34 -8.91
C HIS A 453 1.16 -9.97 -7.51
N ILE A 454 1.96 -9.44 -6.57
CA ILE A 454 1.97 -9.89 -5.17
C ILE A 454 0.61 -9.65 -4.51
N GLY A 455 0.03 -8.45 -4.69
CA GLY A 455 -1.29 -8.10 -4.15
C GLY A 455 -2.42 -8.98 -4.72
N LEU A 456 -2.47 -9.16 -6.05
CA LEU A 456 -3.43 -10.04 -6.71
C LEU A 456 -3.28 -11.51 -6.29
N HIS A 457 -2.05 -11.98 -6.08
CA HIS A 457 -1.82 -13.35 -5.61
C HIS A 457 -2.39 -13.57 -4.21
N ARG A 458 -2.15 -12.65 -3.27
CA ARG A 458 -2.73 -12.69 -1.92
C ARG A 458 -4.26 -12.69 -1.98
N MET A 459 -4.82 -11.80 -2.81
CA MET A 459 -6.26 -11.69 -2.99
C MET A 459 -6.86 -12.98 -3.57
N LEU A 460 -6.26 -13.55 -4.61
CA LEU A 460 -6.74 -14.77 -5.27
C LEU A 460 -6.71 -15.98 -4.33
N VAL A 461 -5.60 -16.18 -3.61
CA VAL A 461 -5.45 -17.31 -2.69
C VAL A 461 -6.46 -17.19 -1.53
N PHE A 462 -6.59 -16.00 -0.95
CA PHE A 462 -7.55 -15.77 0.13
C PHE A 462 -9.00 -15.89 -0.36
N HIS A 463 -9.33 -15.27 -1.50
CA HIS A 463 -10.68 -15.35 -2.09
C HIS A 463 -11.05 -16.80 -2.42
N TYR A 464 -10.11 -17.60 -2.95
CA TYR A 464 -10.35 -19.02 -3.19
C TYR A 464 -10.64 -19.77 -1.90
N TYR A 465 -9.80 -19.59 -0.86
CA TYR A 465 -10.02 -20.19 0.46
C TYR A 465 -11.37 -19.81 1.05
N TRP A 466 -11.74 -18.54 1.01
CA TRP A 466 -13.04 -18.04 1.47
C TRP A 466 -14.20 -18.68 0.70
N LEU A 467 -14.11 -18.72 -0.63
CA LEU A 467 -15.15 -19.29 -1.49
C LEU A 467 -15.38 -20.77 -1.20
N ILE A 468 -14.32 -21.58 -1.16
CA ILE A 468 -14.46 -23.03 -0.95
C ILE A 468 -14.88 -23.35 0.49
N SER A 469 -14.43 -22.56 1.48
CA SER A 469 -14.86 -22.67 2.88
C SER A 469 -16.37 -22.49 3.03
N TYR A 470 -16.98 -21.60 2.24
CA TYR A 470 -18.43 -21.39 2.21
C TYR A 470 -19.18 -22.44 1.37
N MET A 471 -18.56 -22.95 0.31
CA MET A 471 -19.22 -23.86 -0.63
C MET A 471 -19.14 -25.34 -0.23
N GLN A 472 -18.17 -25.75 0.58
CA GLN A 472 -17.85 -27.15 0.91
C GLN A 472 -19.00 -28.03 1.43
N ASP A 473 -20.03 -27.42 2.02
CA ASP A 473 -21.19 -28.11 2.59
C ASP A 473 -22.45 -28.01 1.71
N LYS A 474 -22.32 -27.40 0.53
CA LYS A 474 -23.40 -27.33 -0.45
C LYS A 474 -23.41 -28.58 -1.32
N PRO A 475 -24.59 -29.07 -1.75
CA PRO A 475 -24.68 -30.23 -2.63
C PRO A 475 -23.86 -30.04 -3.92
N GLY A 476 -23.02 -31.02 -4.24
CA GLY A 476 -22.17 -31.02 -5.45
C GLY A 476 -20.84 -30.30 -5.29
N TRP A 477 -20.50 -29.84 -4.10
CA TRP A 477 -19.25 -29.15 -3.77
C TRP A 477 -18.31 -29.96 -2.88
N GLU A 478 -18.65 -31.20 -2.55
CA GLU A 478 -17.89 -32.05 -1.61
C GLU A 478 -16.43 -32.26 -2.05
N TYR A 479 -16.18 -32.18 -3.35
CA TYR A 479 -14.85 -32.33 -3.95
C TYR A 479 -13.86 -31.22 -3.54
N VAL A 480 -14.33 -30.01 -3.19
CA VAL A 480 -13.45 -28.90 -2.81
C VAL A 480 -12.90 -29.02 -1.38
N ARG A 481 -13.45 -29.90 -0.54
CA ARG A 481 -12.99 -30.12 0.84
C ARG A 481 -11.50 -30.47 0.93
N ARG A 482 -10.97 -31.12 -0.11
CA ARG A 482 -9.54 -31.45 -0.20
C ARG A 482 -8.65 -30.20 -0.30
N ASP A 483 -9.14 -29.14 -0.93
CA ASP A 483 -8.37 -27.92 -1.19
C ASP A 483 -8.33 -26.98 0.03
N ILE A 484 -9.28 -27.12 0.97
CA ILE A 484 -9.41 -26.23 2.14
C ILE A 484 -8.12 -26.14 2.97
N PRO A 485 -7.55 -27.25 3.50
CA PRO A 485 -6.33 -27.16 4.31
C PRO A 485 -5.11 -26.69 3.49
N LEU A 486 -5.13 -26.87 2.16
CA LEU A 486 -4.05 -26.44 1.26
C LEU A 486 -4.11 -24.92 1.05
N ALA A 487 -5.30 -24.41 0.75
CA ALA A 487 -5.56 -22.98 0.61
C ALA A 487 -5.37 -22.23 1.93
N GLU A 488 -5.84 -22.78 3.06
CA GLU A 488 -5.64 -22.22 4.40
C GLU A 488 -4.15 -22.09 4.73
N LYS A 489 -3.37 -23.14 4.52
CA LYS A 489 -1.92 -23.12 4.73
C LYS A 489 -1.28 -22.02 3.87
N LYS A 490 -1.63 -21.94 2.59
CA LYS A 490 -1.10 -20.92 1.67
C LYS A 490 -1.47 -19.50 2.14
N VAL A 491 -2.69 -19.28 2.61
CA VAL A 491 -3.12 -18.01 3.21
C VAL A 491 -2.28 -17.66 4.44
N CYS A 492 -2.09 -18.61 5.36
CA CYS A 492 -1.29 -18.42 6.58
C CYS A 492 0.15 -18.05 6.24
N ASP A 493 0.77 -18.76 5.29
CA ASP A 493 2.14 -18.53 4.84
C ASP A 493 2.30 -17.15 4.18
N LEU A 494 1.31 -16.71 3.37
CA LEU A 494 1.34 -15.42 2.69
C LEU A 494 1.09 -14.25 3.64
N LEU A 495 0.10 -14.35 4.52
CA LEU A 495 -0.35 -13.24 5.37
C LEU A 495 0.31 -13.22 6.76
N LYS A 496 1.14 -14.22 7.08
CA LYS A 496 1.79 -14.37 8.40
C LYS A 496 0.77 -14.38 9.54
N ILE A 497 -0.30 -15.15 9.35
CA ILE A 497 -1.36 -15.35 10.34
C ILE A 497 -1.45 -16.81 10.73
N PHE A 498 -2.01 -17.07 11.91
CA PHE A 498 -2.27 -18.43 12.36
C PHE A 498 -3.53 -19.00 11.68
N PRO A 499 -3.65 -20.33 11.56
CA PRO A 499 -4.83 -21.00 11.03
C PRO A 499 -6.15 -20.50 11.65
N GLU A 500 -6.18 -20.30 12.97
CA GLU A 500 -7.36 -19.82 13.69
C GLU A 500 -7.76 -18.41 13.25
N THR A 501 -6.79 -17.56 12.92
CA THR A 501 -7.04 -16.22 12.37
C THR A 501 -7.57 -16.31 10.94
N ALA A 502 -6.96 -17.14 10.09
CA ALA A 502 -7.42 -17.35 8.72
C ALA A 502 -8.87 -17.86 8.67
N GLN A 503 -9.22 -18.82 9.53
CA GLN A 503 -10.57 -19.36 9.66
C GLN A 503 -11.59 -18.28 10.05
N LYS A 504 -11.26 -17.42 11.01
CA LYS A 504 -12.11 -16.29 11.39
C LYS A 504 -12.27 -15.29 10.25
N MET A 505 -11.21 -15.01 9.51
CA MET A 505 -11.27 -14.11 8.36
C MET A 505 -12.18 -14.63 7.24
N ALA A 506 -12.23 -15.96 7.05
CA ALA A 506 -13.09 -16.59 6.06
C ALA A 506 -14.57 -16.70 6.48
N GLN A 507 -14.90 -16.48 7.75
CA GLN A 507 -16.28 -16.55 8.26
C GLN A 507 -17.04 -15.23 8.04
N PHE A 508 -18.22 -15.32 7.40
CA PHE A 508 -19.05 -14.16 7.05
C PHE A 508 -19.51 -13.33 8.27
N GLU A 509 -19.94 -13.98 9.35
CA GLU A 509 -20.61 -13.31 10.49
C GLU A 509 -19.64 -12.64 11.47
N THR A 510 -18.40 -13.11 11.55
CA THR A 510 -17.35 -12.57 12.44
C THR A 510 -16.32 -11.72 11.71
N GLY A 511 -16.40 -11.62 10.38
CA GLY A 511 -15.27 -11.15 9.58
C GLY A 511 -15.57 -10.71 8.15
N TYR A 512 -16.81 -10.33 7.79
CA TYR A 512 -17.10 -9.79 6.44
C TYR A 512 -16.11 -8.68 6.04
N ARG A 513 -15.86 -7.73 6.96
CA ARG A 513 -14.87 -6.66 6.80
C ARG A 513 -13.43 -7.07 7.11
N SER A 514 -13.10 -8.36 7.17
CA SER A 514 -11.72 -8.84 7.30
C SER A 514 -11.22 -9.53 6.02
N GLN A 515 -12.10 -9.66 5.02
CA GLN A 515 -11.78 -10.25 3.73
C GLN A 515 -10.93 -9.30 2.89
N LEU A 516 -9.79 -9.77 2.36
CA LEU A 516 -8.81 -8.91 1.66
C LEU A 516 -9.39 -8.13 0.47
N HIS A 517 -10.35 -8.71 -0.25
CA HIS A 517 -10.96 -8.09 -1.42
C HIS A 517 -11.98 -7.01 -1.05
N GLU A 518 -12.58 -7.08 0.14
CA GLU A 518 -13.58 -6.12 0.63
C GLU A 518 -12.94 -4.78 1.01
N GLU A 519 -11.80 -4.80 1.70
CA GLU A 519 -11.08 -3.58 2.12
C GLU A 519 -10.87 -2.61 0.96
N ASP A 520 -10.37 -3.16 -0.13
CA ASP A 520 -9.97 -2.40 -1.28
C ASP A 520 -11.19 -1.81 -2.02
N ALA A 521 -12.33 -2.51 -2.00
CA ALA A 521 -13.61 -1.99 -2.48
C ALA A 521 -14.15 -0.87 -1.57
N TYR A 522 -14.09 -1.03 -0.24
CA TYR A 522 -14.50 0.02 0.71
C TYR A 522 -13.61 1.26 0.64
N ALA A 523 -12.30 1.09 0.51
CA ALA A 523 -11.37 2.20 0.36
C ALA A 523 -11.66 3.01 -0.91
N CYS A 524 -11.95 2.35 -2.03
CA CYS A 524 -12.39 3.01 -3.27
C CYS A 524 -13.69 3.81 -3.06
N ALA A 525 -14.65 3.21 -2.36
CA ALA A 525 -15.95 3.80 -2.07
C ALA A 525 -15.80 5.11 -1.24
N GLU A 526 -15.01 5.07 -0.15
CA GLU A 526 -14.73 6.25 0.66
C GLU A 526 -14.12 7.43 -0.15
N VAL A 527 -13.27 7.13 -1.14
CA VAL A 527 -12.68 8.14 -2.02
C VAL A 527 -13.76 8.80 -2.90
N VAL A 528 -14.76 8.05 -3.38
CA VAL A 528 -15.94 8.62 -4.06
C VAL A 528 -16.66 9.62 -3.14
N GLN A 529 -16.88 9.26 -1.88
CA GLN A 529 -17.55 10.14 -0.93
C GLN A 529 -16.77 11.44 -0.71
N ALA A 530 -15.44 11.35 -0.60
CA ALA A 530 -14.56 12.50 -0.42
C ALA A 530 -14.62 13.47 -1.62
N TYR A 531 -14.47 12.95 -2.85
CA TYR A 531 -14.60 13.76 -4.07
C TYR A 531 -16.02 14.30 -4.28
N TRP A 532 -17.03 13.57 -3.83
CA TRP A 532 -18.41 14.05 -3.94
C TRP A 532 -18.61 15.30 -3.11
N GLN A 533 -18.07 15.35 -1.90
CA GLN A 533 -18.19 16.49 -1.00
C GLN A 533 -17.30 17.66 -1.45
N ASN A 534 -16.05 17.40 -1.82
CA ASN A 534 -15.08 18.43 -2.19
C ASN A 534 -14.23 17.99 -3.40
N PRO A 535 -14.66 18.25 -4.64
CA PRO A 535 -14.02 17.71 -5.84
C PRO A 535 -12.63 18.31 -6.13
N GLY A 536 -12.36 19.53 -5.68
CA GLY A 536 -11.11 20.24 -5.98
C GLY A 536 -10.02 20.08 -4.93
N ASN A 537 -10.37 19.69 -3.70
CA ASN A 537 -9.43 19.56 -2.60
C ASN A 537 -9.94 18.58 -1.52
N PRO A 538 -10.28 17.33 -1.89
CA PRO A 538 -10.81 16.36 -0.95
C PRO A 538 -9.76 15.96 0.08
N LEU A 539 -10.21 15.57 1.26
CA LEU A 539 -9.41 14.72 2.14
C LEU A 539 -9.66 13.28 1.69
N VAL A 540 -8.66 12.66 1.07
CA VAL A 540 -8.71 11.26 0.61
C VAL A 540 -7.81 10.39 1.47
N ARG A 541 -8.07 9.09 1.46
CA ARG A 541 -7.30 8.10 2.20
C ARG A 541 -5.82 8.15 1.81
N ASN A 542 -4.92 8.11 2.80
CA ASN A 542 -3.50 7.93 2.53
C ASN A 542 -3.32 6.57 1.84
N PRO A 543 -2.58 6.50 0.72
CA PRO A 543 -2.27 5.26 0.07
C PRO A 543 -1.74 4.25 1.07
N GLY A 544 -2.29 3.05 0.99
CA GLY A 544 -1.90 1.98 1.87
C GLY A 544 -2.29 2.03 3.33
N THR A 545 -3.26 2.88 3.66
CA THR A 545 -3.94 2.76 4.94
C THR A 545 -5.17 1.89 4.77
N CYS A 546 -5.39 0.99 5.73
CA CYS A 546 -6.63 0.25 5.87
C CYS A 546 -7.77 1.19 6.25
N THR A 547 -8.99 0.91 5.79
CA THR A 547 -10.19 1.51 6.38
C THR A 547 -10.25 1.24 7.88
N ALA A 548 -10.77 2.20 8.64
CA ALA A 548 -10.88 2.03 10.09
C ALA A 548 -11.67 0.77 10.45
N GLN A 549 -12.73 0.49 9.68
CA GLN A 549 -13.57 -0.69 9.88
C GLN A 549 -12.84 -1.99 9.56
N TYR A 550 -11.97 -2.01 8.55
CA TYR A 550 -11.14 -3.17 8.25
C TYR A 550 -10.06 -3.40 9.30
N ALA A 551 -9.37 -2.33 9.72
CA ALA A 551 -8.40 -2.40 10.81
C ALA A 551 -9.06 -2.90 12.12
N ASP A 552 -10.27 -2.45 12.44
CA ASP A 552 -11.06 -2.94 13.58
C ASP A 552 -11.43 -4.41 13.43
N ALA A 553 -11.84 -4.84 12.24
CA ALA A 553 -12.14 -6.23 11.96
C ALA A 553 -10.92 -7.13 12.12
N LEU A 554 -9.76 -6.73 11.56
CA LEU A 554 -8.49 -7.44 11.71
C LEU A 554 -8.07 -7.56 13.18
N ARG A 555 -8.18 -6.48 13.95
CA ARG A 555 -7.93 -6.51 15.41
C ARG A 555 -8.85 -7.48 16.13
N THR A 556 -10.14 -7.48 15.77
CA THR A 556 -11.16 -8.34 16.37
C THR A 556 -10.88 -9.83 16.12
N VAL A 557 -10.42 -10.18 14.92
CA VAL A 557 -10.08 -11.58 14.57
C VAL A 557 -8.66 -11.98 15.00
N GLY A 558 -7.86 -11.04 15.53
CA GLY A 558 -6.49 -11.26 15.99
C GLY A 558 -5.46 -11.35 14.86
N ALA A 559 -5.78 -10.80 13.69
CA ALA A 559 -4.79 -10.58 12.63
C ALA A 559 -3.87 -9.41 13.00
N ARG A 560 -2.59 -9.52 12.63
CA ARG A 560 -1.67 -8.38 12.72
C ARG A 560 -2.04 -7.40 11.60
N ILE A 561 -2.14 -6.12 11.94
CA ILE A 561 -2.19 -5.02 10.98
C ILE A 561 -0.75 -4.75 10.54
#